data_AF-A0A2T4MWF5-F1
#
_entry.id   AF-A0A2T4MWF5-F1
#
_cell.length_a   1.000
_cell.length_b   1.000
_cell.length_c   1.000
_cell.angle_alpha   90.00
_cell.angle_beta   90.00
_cell.angle_gamma   90.00
#
_symmetry.space_group_name_H-M   'P 1'
#
loop_
_entity.id
_entity.type
_entity.pdbx_description
1 polymer ?
#
loop_
_entity_poly.entity_id
_entity_poly.type
_entity_poly.pdbx_seq_one_letter_code
_entity_poly.pdbx_strand_id
1 'polypeptide(L)'
;MPTFVAYNEDNFPVDIVQAKTKEMANIFWQGKGIVPISVREFNDAALQNHPTGVVSILSTVTKDGYTMRDANTKSKYVLVRK
;
A
#
# COMPACT_ATOMS: atom_id res chain seq x y z
N MET A 1 -12.94 -10.75 -7.37
CA MET A 1 -13.48 -10.61 -6.00
C MET A 1 -12.78 -9.40 -5.40
N PRO A 2 -13.51 -8.37 -4.95
CA PRO A 2 -12.88 -7.11 -4.56
C PRO A 2 -11.97 -7.30 -3.34
N THR A 3 -10.92 -6.49 -3.31
CA THR A 3 -10.00 -6.39 -2.18
C THR A 3 -10.38 -5.15 -1.37
N PHE A 4 -10.57 -5.29 -0.07
CA PHE A 4 -10.86 -4.19 0.83
C PHE A 4 -9.66 -3.92 1.74
N VAL A 5 -9.36 -2.65 1.93
CA VAL A 5 -8.25 -2.17 2.78
C VAL A 5 -8.84 -1.33 3.89
N ALA A 6 -8.60 -1.73 5.14
CA ALA A 6 -8.98 -1.01 6.35
C ALA A 6 -7.90 0.02 6.71
N TYR A 7 -8.31 1.23 7.09
CA TYR A 7 -7.43 2.30 7.54
C TYR A 7 -7.79 2.78 8.94
N ASN A 8 -6.78 3.17 9.72
CA ASN A 8 -6.95 3.82 11.02
C ASN A 8 -7.19 5.34 10.87
N GLU A 9 -7.19 6.06 12.01
CA GLU A 9 -7.38 7.52 12.07
C GLU A 9 -6.28 8.29 11.32
N ASP A 10 -5.06 7.77 11.27
CA ASP A 10 -3.92 8.37 10.57
C ASP A 10 -3.92 8.10 9.05
N ASN A 11 -4.99 7.50 8.51
CA ASN A 11 -5.03 6.96 7.15
C ASN A 11 -3.93 5.93 6.86
N PHE A 12 -3.44 5.23 7.88
CA PHE A 12 -2.51 4.13 7.72
C PHE A 12 -3.28 2.80 7.54
N PRO A 13 -2.93 1.96 6.55
CA PRO A 13 -3.59 0.69 6.34
C PRO A 13 -3.27 -0.27 7.48
N VAL A 14 -4.31 -0.82 8.10
CA VAL A 14 -4.19 -1.73 9.25
C VAL A 14 -4.47 -3.19 8.91
N ASP A 15 -5.26 -3.46 7.86
CA ASP A 15 -5.55 -4.82 7.40
C ASP A 15 -6.07 -4.82 5.96
N ILE A 16 -5.91 -5.95 5.27
CA ILE A 16 -6.31 -6.15 3.87
C ILE A 16 -7.00 -7.51 3.73
N VAL A 17 -8.18 -7.53 3.11
CA VAL A 17 -8.98 -8.76 2.95
C VAL A 17 -9.71 -8.76 1.62
N GLN A 18 -9.78 -9.93 0.98
CA GLN A 18 -10.71 -10.15 -0.13
C GLN A 18 -12.06 -10.61 0.42
N ALA A 19 -13.14 -9.94 0.02
CA ALA A 19 -14.49 -10.28 0.45
C ALA A 19 -15.49 -10.10 -0.70
N LYS A 20 -16.69 -10.68 -0.55
CA LYS A 20 -17.77 -10.49 -1.54
C LYS A 20 -18.38 -9.10 -1.46
N THR A 21 -18.46 -8.55 -0.25
CA THR A 21 -19.02 -7.21 0.02
C THR A 21 -18.22 -6.51 1.12
N LYS A 22 -18.38 -5.19 1.19
CA LYS A 22 -17.81 -4.36 2.26
C LYS A 22 -18.34 -4.77 3.65
N GLU A 23 -19.62 -5.11 3.78
CA GLU A 23 -20.18 -5.60 5.06
C GLU A 23 -19.45 -6.85 5.56
N MET A 24 -19.17 -7.83 4.68
CA MET A 24 -18.46 -9.04 5.09
C MET A 24 -17.03 -8.75 5.56
N ALA A 25 -16.33 -7.83 4.90
CA ALA A 25 -15.01 -7.38 5.34
C ALA A 25 -15.08 -6.70 6.73
N ASN A 26 -16.09 -5.84 6.94
CA ASN A 26 -16.31 -5.20 8.24
C ASN A 26 -16.62 -6.20 9.36
N ILE A 27 -17.48 -7.18 9.13
CA ILE A 27 -17.79 -8.24 10.11
C ILE A 27 -16.52 -9.04 10.45
N PHE A 28 -15.71 -9.38 9.46
CA PHE A 28 -14.45 -10.07 9.67
C PHE A 28 -13.48 -9.26 10.54
N TRP A 29 -13.34 -7.95 10.28
CA TRP A 29 -12.51 -7.06 11.10
C TRP A 29 -13.03 -6.87 12.51
N GLN A 30 -14.35 -6.75 12.69
CA GLN A 30 -14.97 -6.72 14.02
C GLN A 30 -14.64 -7.98 14.82
N GLY A 31 -14.68 -9.16 14.19
CA GLY A 31 -14.27 -10.43 14.81
C GLY A 31 -12.79 -10.48 15.22
N LYS A 32 -11.94 -9.66 14.58
CA LYS A 32 -10.52 -9.49 14.94
C LYS A 32 -10.28 -8.35 15.93
N GLY A 33 -11.31 -7.62 16.35
CA GLY A 33 -11.18 -6.41 17.17
C GLY A 33 -10.62 -5.20 16.41
N ILE A 34 -10.66 -5.20 15.08
CA ILE A 34 -10.24 -4.10 14.22
C ILE A 34 -11.48 -3.27 13.86
N VAL A 35 -11.46 -1.98 14.21
CA VAL A 35 -12.51 -1.04 13.83
C VAL A 35 -11.91 -0.01 12.87
N PRO A 36 -12.07 -0.20 11.55
CA PRO A 36 -11.53 0.74 10.57
C PRO A 36 -12.29 2.06 10.61
N ILE A 37 -11.55 3.17 10.51
CA ILE A 37 -12.12 4.51 10.34
C ILE A 37 -12.58 4.72 8.90
N SER A 38 -11.81 4.20 7.95
CA SER A 38 -12.19 4.19 6.55
C SER A 38 -11.81 2.88 5.88
N VAL A 39 -12.51 2.57 4.80
CA VAL A 39 -12.31 1.35 4.01
C VAL A 39 -12.28 1.74 2.54
N ARG A 40 -11.24 1.31 1.83
CA ARG A 40 -11.16 1.45 0.37
C ARG A 40 -11.34 0.11 -0.31
N GLU A 41 -12.11 0.11 -1.40
CA GLU A 41 -12.29 -1.03 -2.27
C GLU A 41 -11.33 -0.92 -3.46
N PHE A 42 -10.66 -2.02 -3.77
CA PHE A 42 -9.83 -2.21 -4.94
C PHE A 42 -10.43 -3.31 -5.80
N ASN A 43 -10.69 -2.97 -7.05
CA ASN A 43 -11.18 -3.89 -8.06
C ASN A 43 -10.12 -4.10 -9.15
N ASP A 44 -10.27 -5.19 -9.90
CA ASP A 44 -9.31 -5.58 -10.94
C ASP A 44 -9.35 -4.62 -12.16
N ALA A 45 -10.33 -3.72 -12.25
CA ALA A 45 -10.42 -2.74 -13.34
C ALA A 45 -9.23 -1.77 -13.34
N ALA A 46 -8.69 -1.43 -12.15
CA ALA A 46 -7.51 -0.59 -12.03
C ALA A 46 -6.23 -1.28 -12.57
N LEU A 47 -6.21 -2.61 -12.66
CA LEU A 47 -5.08 -3.38 -13.19
C LEU A 47 -5.11 -3.51 -14.72
N GLN A 48 -6.28 -3.37 -15.35
CA GLN A 48 -6.44 -3.62 -16.80
C GLN A 48 -5.61 -2.68 -17.67
N ASN A 49 -5.37 -1.45 -17.21
CA ASN A 49 -4.58 -0.45 -17.94
C ASN A 49 -3.22 -0.16 -17.30
N HIS A 50 -2.78 -0.95 -16.31
CA HIS A 50 -1.55 -0.68 -15.60
C HIS A 50 -0.34 -1.32 -16.31
N PRO A 51 0.72 -0.56 -16.65
CA PRO A 51 1.83 -1.05 -17.48
C PRO A 51 2.61 -2.23 -16.87
N THR A 52 2.62 -2.35 -15.55
CA THR A 52 3.28 -3.46 -14.83
C THR A 52 2.30 -4.47 -14.25
N GLY A 53 0.98 -4.22 -14.32
CA GLY A 53 -0.02 -5.05 -13.65
C GLY A 53 0.09 -5.07 -12.12
N VAL A 54 0.67 -4.04 -11.49
CA VAL A 54 0.78 -3.93 -10.03
C VAL A 54 0.26 -2.57 -9.56
N VAL A 55 -0.77 -2.56 -8.71
CA VAL A 55 -1.26 -1.34 -8.04
C VAL A 55 -0.80 -1.37 -6.60
N SER A 56 -0.02 -0.36 -6.20
CA SER A 56 0.46 -0.22 -4.84
C SER A 56 -0.67 0.23 -3.91
N ILE A 57 -0.99 -0.58 -2.89
CA ILE A 57 -1.94 -0.21 -1.82
C ILE A 57 -1.31 0.77 -0.84
N LEU A 58 0.00 0.63 -0.59
CA LEU A 58 0.80 1.53 0.24
C LEU A 58 2.18 1.68 -0.42
N SER A 59 2.59 2.90 -0.73
CA SER A 59 3.95 3.20 -1.18
C SER A 59 4.81 3.65 -0.02
N THR A 60 5.99 3.07 0.13
CA THR A 60 7.00 3.63 1.02
C THR A 60 7.50 4.93 0.41
N VAL A 61 7.32 6.05 1.11
CA VAL A 61 8.03 7.28 0.75
C VAL A 61 9.49 7.04 1.07
N THR A 62 10.34 6.92 0.06
CA THR A 62 11.79 6.89 0.25
C THR A 62 12.18 8.17 0.98
N LYS A 63 12.53 8.05 2.26
CA LYS A 63 13.14 9.15 3.01
C LYS A 63 14.44 9.46 2.30
N ASP A 64 14.58 10.66 1.73
CA ASP A 64 15.80 11.11 1.05
C ASP A 64 17.04 10.70 1.86
N GLY A 65 17.81 9.73 1.37
CA GLY A 65 18.99 9.26 2.11
C GLY A 65 19.43 7.81 1.95
N TYR A 66 18.74 6.95 1.19
CA TYR A 66 19.27 5.62 0.89
C TYR A 66 20.06 5.64 -0.42
N THR A 67 21.38 5.61 -0.30
CA THR A 67 22.26 5.30 -1.42
C THR A 67 21.98 3.87 -1.84
N MET A 68 21.37 3.71 -3.02
CA MET A 68 21.33 2.43 -3.71
C MET A 68 22.78 2.07 -4.05
N ARG A 69 23.35 1.10 -3.32
CA ARG A 69 24.55 0.41 -3.79
C ARG A 69 24.12 -0.53 -4.89
N ASP A 70 24.25 -0.08 -6.13
CA ASP A 70 24.34 -1.02 -7.24
C ASP A 70 25.63 -1.84 -7.05
N ALA A 71 25.50 -3.16 -6.96
CA ALA A 71 26.62 -4.06 -6.76
C ALA A 71 27.60 -4.06 -7.96
N ASN A 72 27.23 -3.45 -9.09
CA ASN A 72 27.98 -3.58 -10.33
C ASN A 72 28.50 -2.29 -10.97
N THR A 73 28.36 -1.12 -10.36
CA THR A 73 28.86 0.10 -11.03
C THR A 73 29.60 1.06 -10.10
N LYS A 74 30.94 1.10 -10.27
CA LYS A 74 31.83 2.11 -9.68
C LYS A 74 31.37 3.50 -10.10
N SER A 75 30.79 4.30 -9.20
CA SER A 75 30.80 5.75 -9.34
C SER A 75 30.60 6.47 -8.00
N LYS A 76 31.61 7.26 -7.64
CA LYS A 76 31.61 8.26 -6.56
C LYS A 76 30.73 9.43 -6.97
N TYR A 77 29.83 9.89 -6.10
CA TYR A 77 29.36 11.27 -6.12
C TYR A 77 29.18 11.82 -4.69
N VAL A 78 29.72 13.03 -4.48
CA VAL A 78 29.67 13.82 -3.24
C VAL A 78 28.51 14.81 -3.36
N LEU A 79 27.70 14.95 -2.32
CA LEU A 79 26.60 15.92 -2.27
C LEU A 79 27.00 17.12 -1.41
N VAL A 80 27.01 18.30 -2.04
CA VAL A 80 27.14 19.61 -1.39
C VAL A 80 25.74 20.11 -1.05
N ARG A 81 25.48 20.42 0.23
CA ARG A 81 24.24 21.07 0.69
C ARG A 81 24.31 22.58 0.42
N LYS A 82 23.19 23.16 -0.03
CA LYS A 82 22.87 24.57 0.23
C LYS A 82 21.80 24.63 1.30
#